data_AF-A0A2X1QNZ8-F1
#
_entry.id   AF-A0A2X1QNZ8-F1
#
_cell.length_a   1.000
_cell.length_b   1.000
_cell.length_c   1.000
_cell.angle_alpha   90.00
_cell.angle_beta   90.00
_cell.angle_gamma   90.00
#
_symmetry.space_group_name_H-M   'P 1'
#
loop_
_entity.id
_entity.type
_entity.pdbx_description
1 polymer ?
#
loop_
_entity_poly.entity_id
_entity_poly.type
_entity_poly.pdbx_seq_one_letter_code
_entity_poly.pdbx_strand_id
1 'polypeptide(L)'
;MRRILLSSMPGCAVTEVEIDGVLHEYSSKEGVQEDILEVLLNLKGLAVKVQNKDDVILTLNKSGIGPVVAADITHDGDVEIVNPDHVICHLN
;
A
#
# COMPACT_ATOMS: atom_id res chain seq x y z
N MET A 1 23.32 -17.31 -12.78
CA MET A 1 22.18 -17.48 -11.86
C MET A 1 21.75 -16.15 -11.21
N ARG A 2 22.62 -15.42 -10.48
CA ARG A 2 22.26 -14.16 -9.76
C ARG A 2 21.58 -13.08 -10.61
N ARG A 3 22.03 -12.90 -11.86
CA ARG A 3 21.44 -11.93 -12.82
C ARG A 3 19.99 -12.24 -13.19
N ILE A 4 19.61 -13.52 -13.25
CA ILE A 4 18.25 -13.93 -13.67
C ILE A 4 17.26 -13.67 -12.53
N LEU A 5 17.65 -14.01 -11.30
CA LEU A 5 16.85 -13.73 -10.10
C LEU A 5 16.65 -12.24 -9.82
N LEU A 6 17.55 -11.37 -10.30
CA LEU A 6 17.41 -9.92 -10.11
C LEU A 6 16.72 -9.20 -11.27
N SER A 7 16.55 -9.86 -12.42
CA SER A 7 16.04 -9.22 -13.64
C SER A 7 14.58 -9.56 -13.94
N SER A 8 14.10 -10.73 -13.54
CA SER A 8 12.76 -11.20 -13.91
C SER A 8 12.20 -12.15 -12.84
N MET A 9 11.96 -11.61 -11.65
CA MET A 9 11.20 -12.34 -10.64
C MET A 9 9.72 -12.01 -10.76
N PRO A 10 8.85 -13.03 -10.89
CA PRO A 10 7.42 -12.81 -10.76
C PRO A 10 7.13 -12.38 -9.32
N GLY A 11 6.34 -11.33 -9.17
CA GLY A 11 5.95 -10.78 -7.88
C GLY A 11 4.80 -9.80 -8.07
N CYS A 12 4.08 -9.55 -6.99
CA CYS A 12 3.01 -8.56 -6.95
C CYS A 12 3.56 -7.30 -6.27
N ALA A 13 3.17 -6.14 -6.78
CA ALA A 13 3.54 -4.85 -6.21
C ALA A 13 2.40 -3.86 -6.45
N VAL A 14 2.37 -2.78 -5.66
CA VAL A 14 1.44 -1.67 -5.85
C VAL A 14 1.77 -0.95 -7.15
N THR A 15 0.80 -0.87 -8.06
CA THR A 15 0.93 -0.22 -9.38
C THR A 15 0.27 1.15 -9.38
N GLU A 16 -0.95 1.24 -8.87
CA GLU A 16 -1.76 2.46 -8.85
C GLU A 16 -2.37 2.64 -7.45
N VAL A 17 -2.54 3.91 -7.05
CA VAL A 17 -3.13 4.29 -5.77
C VAL A 17 -4.08 5.46 -6.03
N GLU A 18 -5.33 5.28 -5.64
CA GLU A 18 -6.33 6.34 -5.64
C GLU A 18 -6.58 6.79 -4.19
N ILE A 19 -6.47 8.10 -3.93
CA ILE A 19 -6.68 8.67 -2.61
C ILE A 19 -7.78 9.72 -2.71
N ASP A 20 -8.85 9.54 -1.92
CA ASP A 20 -9.96 10.47 -1.91
C ASP A 20 -9.53 11.85 -1.37
N GLY A 21 -9.95 12.92 -2.05
CA GLY A 21 -9.62 14.31 -1.72
C GLY A 21 -8.20 14.75 -2.11
N VAL A 22 -7.46 13.96 -2.89
CA VAL A 22 -6.10 14.26 -3.36
C VAL A 22 -6.10 14.40 -4.87
N LEU A 23 -5.78 15.59 -5.36
CA LEU A 23 -5.69 15.86 -6.80
C LEU A 23 -4.31 15.52 -7.38
N HIS A 24 -3.26 15.65 -6.58
CA HIS A 24 -1.89 15.43 -7.01
C HIS A 24 -1.00 14.97 -5.86
N GLU A 25 0.05 14.23 -6.19
CA GLU A 25 1.03 13.64 -5.26
C GLU A 25 1.73 14.66 -4.33
N TYR A 26 1.78 15.94 -4.69
CA TYR A 26 2.40 17.01 -3.89
C TYR A 26 1.44 17.69 -2.90
N SER A 27 0.18 17.27 -2.82
CA SER A 27 -0.72 17.83 -1.81
C SER A 27 -0.48 17.18 -0.45
N SER A 28 -0.92 17.85 0.60
CA SER A 28 -1.03 17.26 1.93
C SER A 28 -2.51 17.10 2.25
N LYS A 29 -2.90 15.99 2.86
CA LYS A 29 -4.29 15.72 3.24
C LYS A 29 -4.51 16.16 4.69
N GLU A 30 -5.56 16.94 4.95
CA GLU A 30 -5.92 17.30 6.32
C GLU A 30 -6.18 16.03 7.15
N GLY A 31 -5.51 15.93 8.30
CA GLY A 31 -5.58 14.77 9.19
C GLY A 31 -4.54 13.68 8.94
N VAL A 32 -3.70 13.78 7.90
CA VAL A 32 -2.52 12.90 7.72
C VAL A 32 -1.27 13.63 8.16
N GLN A 33 -0.41 12.96 8.94
CA GLN A 33 0.83 13.56 9.45
C GLN A 33 1.92 13.64 8.36
N GLU A 34 2.01 12.63 7.50
CA GLU A 34 2.97 12.53 6.42
C GLU A 34 2.48 13.17 5.11
N ASP A 35 3.43 13.53 4.25
CA ASP A 35 3.13 13.97 2.89
C ASP A 35 2.68 12.80 2.01
N ILE A 36 1.87 13.08 1.00
CA ILE A 36 1.33 12.05 0.10
C ILE A 36 2.44 11.31 -0.65
N LEU A 37 3.54 11.98 -0.99
CA LEU A 37 4.74 11.34 -1.54
C LEU A 37 5.32 10.28 -0.59
N GLU A 38 5.34 10.56 0.72
CA GLU A 38 5.85 9.63 1.73
C GLU A 38 4.89 8.44 1.90
N VAL A 39 3.58 8.70 1.87
CA VAL A 39 2.55 7.64 1.82
C VAL A 39 2.73 6.74 0.60
N LEU A 40 2.93 7.31 -0.59
CA LEU A 40 3.18 6.56 -1.82
C LEU A 40 4.47 5.73 -1.74
N LEU A 41 5.53 6.29 -1.13
CA LEU A 41 6.77 5.57 -0.90
C LEU A 41 6.57 4.38 0.05
N ASN A 42 5.81 4.58 1.13
CA ASN A 42 5.48 3.52 2.08
C ASN A 42 4.62 2.42 1.44
N LEU A 43 3.67 2.78 0.57
CA LEU A 43 2.86 1.82 -0.18
C LEU A 43 3.71 0.98 -1.14
N LYS A 44 4.75 1.55 -1.75
CA LYS A 44 5.70 0.80 -2.58
C LYS A 44 6.48 -0.27 -1.80
N GLY A 45 6.68 -0.05 -0.49
CA GLY A 45 7.33 -1.01 0.42
C GLY A 45 6.42 -2.16 0.86
N LEU A 46 5.13 -2.13 0.50
CA LEU A 46 4.16 -3.13 0.93
C LEU A 46 4.43 -4.49 0.26
N ALA A 47 4.59 -5.52 1.08
CA ALA A 47 4.75 -6.90 0.61
C ALA A 47 3.39 -7.59 0.50
N VAL A 48 2.90 -7.73 -0.74
CA VAL A 48 1.61 -8.35 -1.06
C VAL A 48 1.84 -9.61 -1.89
N LYS A 49 1.04 -10.63 -1.65
CA LYS A 49 1.01 -11.87 -2.42
C LYS A 49 -0.42 -12.13 -2.87
N VAL A 50 -0.60 -12.25 -4.18
CA VAL A 50 -1.91 -12.54 -4.78
C VAL A 50 -1.91 -13.97 -5.29
N GLN A 51 -3.01 -14.68 -5.09
CA GLN A 51 -3.25 -16.03 -5.59
C GLN A 51 -4.38 -16.00 -6.62
N ASN A 52 -4.25 -16.76 -7.71
CA ASN A 52 -5.30 -16.96 -8.73
C ASN A 52 -5.81 -15.70 -9.47
N LYS A 53 -5.17 -14.53 -9.31
CA LYS A 53 -5.51 -13.30 -10.02
C LYS A 53 -4.24 -12.55 -10.43
N ASP A 54 -4.28 -11.92 -11.59
CA ASP A 54 -3.19 -11.07 -12.08
C ASP A 54 -3.26 -9.65 -11.48
N ASP A 55 -4.47 -9.12 -11.31
CA ASP A 55 -4.74 -7.80 -10.74
C ASP A 55 -5.83 -7.86 -9.66
N VAL A 56 -5.63 -7.11 -8.57
CA VAL A 56 -6.61 -6.97 -7.48
C VAL A 56 -6.65 -5.53 -7.01
N ILE A 57 -7.87 -5.02 -6.80
CA ILE A 57 -8.10 -3.72 -6.17
C ILE A 57 -8.33 -3.96 -4.69
N LEU A 58 -7.53 -3.29 -3.85
CA LEU A 58 -7.64 -3.32 -2.40
C LEU A 58 -8.19 -1.98 -1.91
N THR A 59 -8.92 -2.00 -0.81
CA THR A 59 -9.49 -0.78 -0.22
C THR A 59 -9.05 -0.64 1.22
N LEU A 60 -8.46 0.51 1.56
CA LEU A 60 -8.12 0.86 2.94
C LEU A 60 -9.09 1.93 3.42
N ASN A 61 -9.79 1.65 4.52
CA ASN A 61 -10.66 2.62 5.17
C ASN A 61 -10.34 2.65 6.67
N LYS A 62 -9.73 3.75 7.10
CA LYS A 62 -9.41 4.00 8.49
C LYS A 62 -9.91 5.39 8.87
N SER A 63 -10.49 5.48 10.06
CA SER A 63 -10.95 6.74 10.64
C SER A 63 -10.58 6.77 12.12
N GLY A 64 -10.22 7.94 12.62
CA GLY A 64 -9.76 8.13 13.99
C GLY A 64 -8.25 8.27 14.09
N ILE A 65 -7.81 8.82 15.23
CA ILE A 65 -6.41 9.15 15.51
C ILE A 65 -5.60 7.86 15.70
N GLY A 66 -4.47 7.75 15.01
CA GLY A 66 -3.54 6.63 15.16
C GLY A 66 -2.82 6.21 13.89
N PRO A 67 -1.88 5.26 13.99
CA PRO A 67 -1.19 4.69 12.83
C PRO A 67 -2.14 3.87 11.96
N VAL A 68 -2.02 4.07 10.66
CA VAL A 68 -2.63 3.26 9.60
C VAL A 68 -1.63 2.18 9.23
N VAL A 69 -1.98 0.93 9.51
CA VAL A 69 -1.12 -0.23 9.23
C VAL A 69 -1.64 -1.01 8.03
N ALA A 70 -0.77 -1.80 7.40
CA ALA A 70 -1.13 -2.68 6.29
C ALA A 70 -2.22 -3.69 6.66
N ALA A 71 -2.31 -4.10 7.92
CA ALA A 71 -3.39 -4.95 8.42
C ALA A 71 -4.80 -4.31 8.31
N ASP A 72 -4.90 -2.98 8.21
CA ASP A 72 -6.18 -2.28 8.05
C ASP A 72 -6.70 -2.31 6.59
N ILE A 73 -5.92 -2.85 5.64
CA ILE A 73 -6.35 -3.01 4.26
C ILE A 73 -7.43 -4.10 4.20
N THR A 74 -8.58 -3.76 3.62
CA THR A 74 -9.60 -4.76 3.30
C THR A 74 -9.15 -5.54 2.08
N HIS A 75 -9.01 -6.84 2.23
CA HIS A 75 -8.54 -7.74 1.20
C HIS A 75 -9.43 -9.00 1.12
N ASP A 76 -9.53 -9.57 -0.08
CA ASP A 76 -10.19 -10.86 -0.28
C ASP A 76 -9.29 -12.02 0.18
N GLY A 77 -9.85 -13.22 0.27
CA GLY A 77 -9.10 -14.44 0.61
C GLY A 77 -8.01 -14.83 -0.41
N ASP A 78 -8.04 -14.22 -1.61
CA ASP A 78 -7.04 -14.42 -2.65
C ASP A 78 -5.78 -13.57 -2.45
N VAL A 79 -5.81 -12.61 -1.52
CA VAL A 79 -4.70 -11.69 -1.24
C VAL A 79 -4.18 -11.91 0.18
N GLU A 80 -2.86 -12.02 0.28
CA GLU A 80 -2.13 -12.23 1.53
C GLU A 80 -1.14 -11.08 1.72
N ILE A 81 -1.31 -10.33 2.81
CA ILE A 81 -0.37 -9.29 3.21
C ILE A 81 0.69 -9.93 4.08
N VAL A 82 1.92 -9.98 3.57
CA VAL A 82 3.04 -10.68 4.23
C VAL A 82 3.53 -9.90 5.45
N ASN A 83 3.46 -8.57 5.40
CA ASN A 83 3.88 -7.68 6.50
C ASN A 83 2.71 -6.84 7.03
N PRO A 84 1.88 -7.38 7.94
CA PRO A 84 0.72 -6.67 8.48
C PRO A 84 1.08 -5.47 9.36
N ASP A 85 2.26 -5.46 9.97
CA ASP A 85 2.74 -4.39 10.87
C ASP A 85 3.34 -3.19 10.11
N HIS A 86 3.34 -3.23 8.77
CA HIS A 86 3.88 -2.16 7.95
C HIS A 86 3.03 -0.89 8.09
N VAL A 87 3.64 0.18 8.59
CA VAL A 87 2.97 1.48 8.76
C VAL A 87 2.95 2.20 7.42
N ILE A 88 1.76 2.66 7.03
CA ILE A 88 1.55 3.40 5.79
C ILE A 88 1.60 4.91 6.08
N CYS A 89 0.84 5.36 7.07
CA CYS A 89 0.77 6.76 7.51
C CYS A 89 0.16 6.86 8.92
N HIS A 90 0.17 8.06 9.50
CA HIS A 90 -0.47 8.37 10.78
C HIS A 90 -1.59 9.39 10.59
N LEU A 91 -2.73 9.12 11.23
CA LEU A 91 -3.87 10.03 11.29
C LEU A 91 -3.87 10.82 12.60
N ASN A 92 -4.02 12.14 12.50
CA ASN A 92 -4.07 13.11 13.61
C ASN A 92 -5.48 13.63 13.89
#